data_AF-A0A9C9TQQ6-F1
#
_entry.id   AF-A0A9C9TQQ6-F1
#
_cell.length_a   1.000
_cell.length_b   1.000
_cell.length_c   1.000
_cell.angle_alpha   90.00
_cell.angle_beta   90.00
_cell.angle_gamma   90.00
#
_symmetry.space_group_name_H-M   'P 1'
#
loop_
_entity.id
_entity.type
_entity.pdbx_description
1 polymer ?
#
loop_
_entity_poly.entity_id
_entity_poly.type
_entity_poly.pdbx_seq_one_letter_code
_entity_poly.pdbx_strand_id
1 'polypeptide(L)'
;MAGDISFQIEASAIERSKRNSMTKWAKTILPWLIIAVGLATIIYPRVTGTPLFPVFHYDNPATPDYNELMDYAFWQVPFVYIFSYITRAWGPLALAFVLGGVLSSFVPKEKMKKYLSSNHFYSFVLAGVFAPVLTVCSCAMIPIFGGLLMSGAGIGPALTFLLMAPAANIMALIFTATIISPKIMLFRLAFSLVGAIAIGYLVSRTRWGKEQETKYAGLTAVSVEEAKFNFSEKSWNAMKEAGILAKLVLPYLGIGIFVISFIERYLPTQLVVNYLSGTTGVALGAVIGVPTYT
;
A
#
# COMPACT_ATOMS: atom_id res chain seq x y z
N MET A 1 7.53 16.86 -20.10
CA MET A 1 7.64 15.39 -19.88
C MET A 1 6.36 14.73 -19.38
N ALA A 2 5.38 15.44 -18.79
CA ALA A 2 4.10 14.84 -18.35
C ALA A 2 3.03 14.66 -19.46
N GLY A 3 3.15 15.36 -20.58
CA GLY A 3 2.21 15.26 -21.72
C GLY A 3 2.35 13.99 -22.56
N ASP A 4 3.52 13.35 -22.54
CA ASP A 4 3.77 12.09 -23.25
C ASP A 4 3.06 10.89 -22.59
N ILE A 5 2.88 10.96 -21.26
CA ILE A 5 2.33 9.86 -20.48
C ILE A 5 0.80 9.79 -20.64
N SER A 6 0.11 10.93 -20.67
CA SER A 6 -1.33 10.98 -20.96
C SER A 6 -1.63 10.48 -22.38
N PHE A 7 -0.81 10.87 -23.36
CA PHE A 7 -0.96 10.44 -24.75
C PHE A 7 -0.65 8.94 -24.93
N GLN A 8 0.35 8.39 -24.24
CA GLN A 8 0.64 6.95 -24.26
C GLN A 8 -0.44 6.11 -23.57
N ILE A 9 -1.09 6.62 -22.52
CA ILE A 9 -2.22 5.94 -21.87
C ILE A 9 -3.43 5.89 -22.81
N GLU A 10 -3.70 6.97 -23.54
CA GLU A 10 -4.84 7.09 -24.44
C GLU A 10 -4.64 6.28 -25.75
N ALA A 11 -3.43 6.32 -26.33
CA ALA A 11 -3.07 5.50 -27.49
C ALA A 11 -3.05 4.00 -27.15
N SER A 12 -2.57 3.62 -25.95
CA SER A 12 -2.59 2.22 -25.50
C SER A 12 -3.99 1.73 -25.10
N ALA A 13 -4.92 2.61 -24.73
CA ALA A 13 -6.31 2.28 -24.47
C ALA A 13 -7.07 1.93 -25.76
N ILE A 14 -6.85 2.70 -26.84
CA ILE A 14 -7.48 2.49 -28.15
C ILE A 14 -6.97 1.21 -28.83
N GLU A 15 -5.68 0.91 -28.77
CA GLU A 15 -5.13 -0.35 -29.29
C GLU A 15 -5.48 -1.60 -28.45
N ARG A 16 -5.72 -1.44 -27.12
CA ARG A 16 -6.11 -2.56 -26.23
C ARG A 16 -7.55 -3.02 -26.40
N SER A 17 -8.43 -2.19 -26.96
CA SER A 17 -9.81 -2.56 -27.29
C SER A 17 -9.85 -3.64 -28.39
N LYS A 18 -8.93 -3.60 -29.36
CA LYS A 18 -8.90 -4.50 -30.52
C LYS A 18 -8.26 -5.88 -30.30
N ARG A 19 -7.65 -6.17 -29.14
CA ARG A 19 -6.80 -7.36 -28.95
C ARG A 19 -7.10 -8.13 -27.68
N ASN A 20 -8.30 -8.71 -27.53
CA ASN A 20 -8.54 -9.56 -26.37
C ASN A 20 -9.48 -10.76 -26.60
N SER A 21 -8.86 -11.88 -27.01
CA SER A 21 -9.44 -13.22 -27.11
C SER A 21 -9.45 -13.91 -25.73
N MET A 22 -10.18 -13.35 -24.77
CA MET A 22 -10.32 -13.94 -23.43
C MET A 22 -11.80 -14.23 -23.16
N THR A 23 -12.12 -15.47 -22.81
CA THR A 23 -13.49 -15.91 -22.53
C THR A 23 -14.08 -15.14 -21.34
N LYS A 24 -15.40 -14.87 -21.36
CA LYS A 24 -16.11 -14.14 -20.28
C LYS A 24 -15.88 -14.77 -18.89
N TRP A 25 -15.74 -16.09 -18.84
CA TRP A 25 -15.45 -16.83 -17.61
C TRP A 25 -14.04 -16.53 -17.09
N ALA A 26 -13.00 -16.55 -17.93
CA ALA A 26 -11.64 -16.23 -17.52
C ALA A 26 -11.48 -14.79 -17.01
N LYS A 27 -12.20 -13.83 -17.62
CA LYS A 27 -12.23 -12.43 -17.19
C LYS A 27 -12.79 -12.23 -15.78
N THR A 28 -13.64 -13.16 -15.33
CA THR A 28 -14.30 -13.08 -14.03
C THR A 28 -13.63 -13.98 -13.00
N ILE A 29 -13.14 -15.16 -13.37
CA ILE A 29 -12.59 -16.09 -12.37
C ILE A 29 -11.19 -15.68 -11.94
N LEU A 30 -10.35 -15.22 -12.86
CA LEU A 30 -8.95 -14.95 -12.59
C LEU A 30 -8.73 -13.88 -11.49
N PRO A 31 -9.39 -12.71 -11.50
CA PRO A 31 -9.23 -11.71 -10.44
C PRO A 31 -9.68 -12.22 -9.07
N TRP A 32 -10.82 -12.91 -9.02
CA TRP A 32 -11.42 -13.38 -7.77
C TRP A 32 -10.64 -14.58 -7.20
N LEU A 33 -10.05 -15.41 -8.06
CA LEU A 33 -9.13 -16.46 -7.65
C LEU A 33 -7.85 -15.86 -7.05
N ILE A 34 -7.29 -14.80 -7.62
CA ILE A 34 -6.11 -14.11 -7.05
C ILE A 34 -6.45 -13.50 -5.68
N ILE A 35 -7.62 -12.90 -5.52
CA ILE A 35 -8.09 -12.41 -4.21
C ILE A 35 -8.21 -13.56 -3.21
N ALA A 36 -8.83 -14.67 -3.59
CA ALA A 36 -9.02 -15.83 -2.73
C ALA A 36 -7.66 -16.44 -2.30
N VAL A 37 -6.72 -16.59 -3.24
CA VAL A 37 -5.36 -17.06 -2.97
C VAL A 37 -4.61 -16.09 -2.07
N GLY A 38 -4.68 -14.77 -2.34
CA GLY A 38 -4.06 -13.75 -1.51
C GLY A 38 -4.60 -13.75 -0.08
N LEU A 39 -5.92 -13.82 0.11
CA LEU A 39 -6.53 -13.95 1.44
C LEU A 39 -6.14 -15.26 2.13
N ALA A 40 -6.10 -16.38 1.39
CA ALA A 40 -5.65 -17.65 1.93
C ALA A 40 -4.21 -17.58 2.42
N THR A 41 -3.31 -16.89 1.70
CA THR A 41 -1.92 -16.71 2.13
C THR A 41 -1.78 -15.88 3.41
N ILE A 42 -2.74 -15.01 3.73
CA ILE A 42 -2.74 -14.20 4.95
C ILE A 42 -3.38 -14.96 6.13
N ILE A 43 -4.49 -15.65 5.88
CA ILE A 43 -5.27 -16.34 6.91
C ILE A 43 -4.61 -17.65 7.30
N TYR A 44 -4.07 -18.41 6.34
CA TYR A 44 -3.51 -19.74 6.60
C TYR A 44 -2.40 -19.72 7.65
N PRO A 45 -1.33 -18.91 7.54
CA PRO A 45 -0.25 -18.90 8.53
C PRO A 45 -0.72 -18.45 9.92
N ARG A 46 -1.77 -17.61 9.99
CA ARG A 46 -2.38 -17.16 11.25
C ARG A 46 -3.15 -18.27 11.95
N VAL A 47 -3.69 -19.24 11.20
CA VAL A 47 -4.50 -20.35 11.72
C VAL A 47 -3.64 -21.59 11.98
N THR A 48 -2.75 -21.96 11.06
CA THR A 48 -1.98 -23.22 11.12
C THR A 48 -0.61 -23.05 11.75
N GLY A 49 -0.13 -21.82 11.94
CA GLY A 49 1.23 -21.53 12.41
C GLY A 49 2.33 -21.89 11.39
N THR A 50 1.97 -22.38 10.21
CA THR A 50 2.89 -22.73 9.13
C THR A 50 2.60 -21.91 7.88
N PRO A 51 3.61 -21.41 7.17
CA PRO A 51 3.37 -20.67 5.94
C PRO A 51 2.86 -21.62 4.85
N LEU A 52 1.87 -21.16 4.07
CA LEU A 52 1.26 -21.94 2.97
C LEU A 52 2.27 -22.27 1.86
N PHE A 53 3.34 -21.48 1.76
CA PHE A 53 4.42 -21.64 0.80
C PHE A 53 5.75 -21.63 1.54
N PRO A 54 6.77 -22.35 1.05
CA PRO A 54 8.09 -22.34 1.67
C PRO A 54 8.65 -20.92 1.65
N VAL A 55 8.81 -20.35 2.84
CA VAL A 55 9.45 -19.04 3.02
C VAL A 55 10.95 -19.25 3.01
N PHE A 56 11.67 -18.44 2.25
CA PHE A 56 13.13 -18.45 2.33
C PHE A 56 13.55 -17.85 3.67
N HIS A 57 14.12 -18.70 4.52
CA HIS A 57 14.74 -18.30 5.77
C HIS A 57 16.23 -18.20 5.49
N TYR A 58 16.78 -17.00 5.65
CA TYR A 58 18.22 -16.80 5.74
C TYR A 58 18.69 -16.81 7.21
N ASP A 59 17.72 -16.97 8.10
CA ASP A 59 17.74 -17.12 9.55
C ASP A 59 18.35 -18.48 9.95
N ASN A 60 19.55 -18.49 10.54
CA ASN A 60 20.20 -19.68 11.07
C ASN A 60 19.66 -19.97 12.49
N PRO A 61 19.00 -21.12 12.72
CA PRO A 61 18.46 -21.46 14.04
C PRO A 61 19.51 -21.61 15.15
N ALA A 62 20.81 -21.62 14.81
CA ALA A 62 21.91 -21.69 15.78
C ALA A 62 22.43 -20.33 16.29
N THR A 63 22.03 -19.19 15.71
CA THR A 63 22.54 -17.85 16.07
C THR A 63 21.41 -16.85 16.30
N PRO A 64 21.08 -16.50 17.56
CA PRO A 64 19.91 -15.68 17.88
C PRO A 64 20.05 -14.17 17.62
N ASP A 65 21.18 -13.67 17.10
CA ASP A 65 21.48 -12.23 17.07
C ASP A 65 22.21 -11.77 15.79
N TYR A 66 21.93 -10.52 15.42
CA TYR A 66 22.19 -9.76 14.19
C TYR A 66 23.54 -10.02 13.46
N ASN A 67 23.46 -10.40 12.17
CA ASN A 67 24.42 -10.18 11.03
C ASN A 67 24.58 -11.34 10.01
N GLU A 68 23.56 -12.15 9.74
CA GLU A 68 23.65 -13.25 8.76
C GLU A 68 23.84 -12.77 7.30
N LEU A 69 23.46 -11.52 7.01
CA LEU A 69 23.75 -10.88 5.73
C LEU A 69 25.26 -10.70 5.52
N MET A 70 26.10 -10.77 6.55
CA MET A 70 27.55 -10.61 6.44
C MET A 70 28.24 -11.79 5.76
N ASP A 71 27.67 -12.99 5.87
CA ASP A 71 28.23 -14.23 5.31
C ASP A 71 28.15 -14.27 3.77
N TYR A 72 27.20 -13.53 3.21
CA TYR A 72 27.07 -13.38 1.77
C TYR A 72 28.07 -12.36 1.21
N ALA A 73 28.47 -12.52 -0.04
CA ALA A 73 29.22 -11.46 -0.72
C ALA A 73 28.37 -10.18 -0.78
N PHE A 74 28.98 -9.00 -0.69
CA PHE A 74 28.23 -7.73 -0.64
C PHE A 74 27.28 -7.53 -1.83
N TRP A 75 27.62 -8.08 -3.01
CA TRP A 75 26.76 -8.07 -4.20
C TRP A 75 25.55 -9.00 -4.09
N GLN A 76 25.64 -10.09 -3.33
CA GLN A 76 24.58 -11.09 -3.19
C GLN A 76 23.52 -10.68 -2.16
N VAL A 77 23.90 -9.84 -1.19
CA VAL A 77 23.04 -9.30 -0.12
C VAL A 77 21.69 -8.80 -0.65
N PRO A 78 21.63 -7.85 -1.61
CA PRO A 78 20.34 -7.36 -2.08
C PRO A 78 19.50 -8.46 -2.76
N PHE A 79 20.11 -9.40 -3.47
CA PHE A 79 19.37 -10.47 -4.15
C PHE A 79 18.74 -11.46 -3.16
N VAL A 80 19.49 -11.88 -2.15
CA VAL A 80 18.99 -12.78 -1.08
C VAL A 80 17.86 -12.09 -0.33
N TYR A 81 18.03 -10.81 0.00
CA TYR A 81 17.03 -10.02 0.71
C TYR A 81 15.76 -9.80 -0.11
N ILE A 82 15.89 -9.44 -1.39
CA ILE A 82 14.76 -9.32 -2.33
C ILE A 82 14.02 -10.65 -2.48
N PHE A 83 14.74 -11.77 -2.62
CA PHE A 83 14.14 -13.08 -2.76
C PHE A 83 13.35 -13.47 -1.52
N SER A 84 13.89 -13.25 -0.33
CA SER A 84 13.17 -13.45 0.92
C SER A 84 11.92 -12.55 1.01
N TYR A 85 12.04 -11.27 0.64
CA TYR A 85 10.91 -10.35 0.68
C TYR A 85 9.80 -10.76 -0.29
N ILE A 86 10.14 -11.16 -1.53
CA ILE A 86 9.17 -11.64 -2.52
C ILE A 86 8.46 -12.91 -2.03
N THR A 87 9.20 -13.88 -1.49
CA THR A 87 8.60 -15.13 -0.99
C THR A 87 7.65 -14.92 0.19
N ARG A 88 7.88 -13.89 1.02
CA ARG A 88 7.00 -13.51 2.15
C ARG A 88 5.83 -12.61 1.72
N ALA A 89 6.06 -11.67 0.82
CA ALA A 89 5.12 -10.58 0.55
C ALA A 89 4.25 -10.77 -0.71
N TRP A 90 4.53 -11.74 -1.59
CA TRP A 90 3.83 -11.87 -2.88
C TRP A 90 2.30 -12.01 -2.73
N GLY A 91 1.82 -12.78 -1.75
CA GLY A 91 0.40 -13.01 -1.52
C GLY A 91 -0.36 -11.74 -1.11
N PRO A 92 0.06 -11.05 -0.03
CA PRO A 92 -0.48 -9.76 0.35
C PRO A 92 -0.36 -8.69 -0.73
N LEU A 93 0.74 -8.69 -1.49
CA LEU A 93 0.99 -7.73 -2.57
C LEU A 93 0.02 -7.96 -3.75
N ALA A 94 -0.18 -9.23 -4.16
CA ALA A 94 -1.14 -9.60 -5.18
C ALA A 94 -2.57 -9.21 -4.77
N LEU A 95 -2.94 -9.50 -3.51
CA LEU A 95 -4.21 -9.07 -2.95
C LEU A 95 -4.38 -7.56 -3.01
N ALA A 96 -3.36 -6.79 -2.58
CA ALA A 96 -3.41 -5.34 -2.54
C ALA A 96 -3.59 -4.71 -3.94
N PHE A 97 -2.86 -5.20 -4.95
CA PHE A 97 -3.01 -4.70 -6.32
C PHE A 97 -4.39 -5.00 -6.88
N VAL A 98 -4.90 -6.22 -6.69
CA VAL A 98 -6.23 -6.58 -7.20
C VAL A 98 -7.32 -5.85 -6.42
N LEU A 99 -7.21 -5.69 -5.10
CA LEU A 99 -8.14 -4.89 -4.31
C LEU A 99 -8.13 -3.41 -4.73
N GLY A 100 -6.96 -2.83 -4.98
CA GLY A 100 -6.85 -1.47 -5.52
C GLY A 100 -7.56 -1.31 -6.86
N GLY A 101 -7.36 -2.26 -7.78
CA GLY A 101 -8.05 -2.30 -9.08
C GLY A 101 -9.56 -2.55 -8.97
N VAL A 102 -10.00 -3.40 -8.04
CA VAL A 102 -11.43 -3.61 -7.76
C VAL A 102 -12.04 -2.33 -7.21
N LEU A 103 -11.34 -1.64 -6.32
CA LEU A 103 -11.82 -0.38 -5.75
C LEU A 103 -12.09 0.65 -6.86
N SER A 104 -11.12 0.83 -7.77
CA SER A 104 -11.23 1.75 -8.91
C SER A 104 -12.31 1.38 -9.93
N SER A 105 -12.53 0.09 -10.18
CA SER A 105 -13.48 -0.38 -11.20
C SER A 105 -14.90 -0.68 -10.67
N PHE A 106 -15.06 -1.07 -9.41
CA PHE A 106 -16.35 -1.52 -8.85
C PHE A 106 -17.05 -0.48 -7.99
N VAL A 107 -16.31 0.43 -7.32
CA VAL A 107 -16.96 1.39 -6.42
C VAL A 107 -17.57 2.54 -7.22
N PRO A 108 -18.87 2.83 -7.06
CA PRO A 108 -19.50 3.95 -7.75
C PRO A 108 -18.82 5.25 -7.35
N LYS A 109 -18.34 5.98 -8.36
CA LYS A 109 -17.59 7.22 -8.17
C LYS A 109 -18.44 8.29 -7.48
N GLU A 110 -19.77 8.31 -7.67
CA GLU A 110 -20.63 9.24 -6.94
C GLU A 110 -20.65 8.94 -5.44
N LYS A 111 -20.67 7.65 -5.05
CA LYS A 111 -20.61 7.27 -3.64
C LYS A 111 -19.24 7.59 -3.04
N MET A 112 -18.17 7.33 -3.78
CA MET A 112 -16.81 7.66 -3.34
C MET A 112 -16.66 9.16 -3.13
N LYS A 113 -17.05 9.97 -4.12
CA LYS A 113 -17.01 11.44 -4.01
C LYS A 113 -17.95 11.97 -2.93
N LYS A 114 -19.09 11.33 -2.70
CA LYS A 114 -19.99 11.72 -1.61
C LYS A 114 -19.33 11.51 -0.25
N TYR A 115 -18.85 10.29 0.06
CA TYR A 115 -18.39 9.93 1.40
C TYR A 115 -16.92 10.26 1.70
N LEU A 116 -16.08 10.39 0.67
CA LEU A 116 -14.62 10.58 0.79
C LEU A 116 -14.15 11.82 0.04
N SER A 117 -14.96 12.89 0.00
CA SER A 117 -14.53 14.19 -0.54
C SER A 117 -13.70 14.98 0.47
N SER A 118 -12.66 15.68 -0.02
CA SER A 118 -11.85 16.63 0.77
C SER A 118 -12.63 17.84 1.31
N ASN A 119 -13.86 18.09 0.84
CA ASN A 119 -14.65 19.25 1.24
C ASN A 119 -15.26 19.13 2.64
N HIS A 120 -15.43 17.90 3.14
CA HIS A 120 -16.11 17.67 4.41
C HIS A 120 -15.17 17.01 5.43
N PHE A 121 -15.16 17.55 6.65
CA PHE A 121 -14.33 17.02 7.74
C PHE A 121 -14.69 15.56 8.09
N TYR A 122 -15.97 15.18 7.97
CA TYR A 122 -16.39 13.81 8.27
C TYR A 122 -15.69 12.77 7.37
N SER A 123 -15.32 13.12 6.14
CA SER A 123 -14.60 12.23 5.22
C SER A 123 -13.25 11.80 5.78
N PHE A 124 -12.55 12.70 6.48
CA PHE A 124 -11.25 12.44 7.10
C PHE A 124 -11.40 11.50 8.30
N VAL A 125 -12.42 11.74 9.14
CA VAL A 125 -12.74 10.87 10.27
C VAL A 125 -13.14 9.47 9.79
N LEU A 126 -13.99 9.40 8.76
CA LEU A 126 -14.45 8.16 8.16
C LEU A 126 -13.26 7.35 7.62
N ALA A 127 -12.39 8.00 6.84
CA ALA A 127 -11.15 7.41 6.34
C ALA A 127 -10.25 6.88 7.47
N GLY A 128 -10.05 7.67 8.52
CA GLY A 128 -9.22 7.29 9.67
C GLY A 128 -9.79 6.11 10.47
N VAL A 129 -11.12 6.00 10.60
CA VAL A 129 -11.75 4.90 11.34
C VAL A 129 -11.76 3.60 10.52
N PHE A 130 -11.92 3.67 9.19
CA PHE A 130 -11.91 2.48 8.34
C PHE A 130 -10.52 1.89 8.11
N ALA A 131 -9.47 2.71 8.12
CA ALA A 131 -8.11 2.27 7.82
C ALA A 131 -7.57 1.15 8.75
N PRO A 132 -7.73 1.20 10.08
CA PRO A 132 -7.34 0.14 11.01
C PRO A 132 -7.91 -1.24 10.69
N VAL A 133 -9.11 -1.30 10.10
CA VAL A 133 -9.85 -2.55 9.82
C VAL A 133 -9.18 -3.37 8.73
N LEU A 134 -8.50 -2.72 7.77
CA LEU A 134 -7.91 -3.42 6.64
C LEU A 134 -6.59 -4.12 6.97
N THR A 135 -5.94 -3.79 8.10
CA THR A 135 -4.79 -4.53 8.66
C THR A 135 -3.69 -4.90 7.65
N VAL A 136 -3.38 -3.96 6.75
CA VAL A 136 -2.44 -4.16 5.64
C VAL A 136 -1.07 -3.55 5.94
N CYS A 137 -0.02 -4.13 5.37
CA CYS A 137 1.34 -3.60 5.46
C CYS A 137 1.48 -2.27 4.71
N SER A 138 2.53 -1.51 5.00
CA SER A 138 2.94 -0.32 4.23
C SER A 138 3.05 -0.62 2.73
N CYS A 139 3.56 -1.81 2.37
CA CYS A 139 3.65 -2.30 0.99
C CYS A 139 2.31 -2.44 0.25
N ALA A 140 1.26 -2.84 0.96
CA ALA A 140 -0.07 -3.09 0.42
C ALA A 140 -0.96 -1.84 0.43
N MET A 141 -0.61 -0.83 1.22
CA MET A 141 -1.39 0.39 1.33
C MET A 141 -1.23 1.32 0.13
N ILE A 142 -0.06 1.35 -0.50
CA ILE A 142 0.19 2.21 -1.67
C ILE A 142 -0.74 1.86 -2.84
N PRO A 143 -0.91 0.57 -3.24
CA PRO A 143 -1.87 0.21 -4.29
C PRO A 143 -3.33 0.51 -3.94
N ILE A 144 -3.72 0.29 -2.69
CA ILE A 144 -5.09 0.56 -2.23
C ILE A 144 -5.37 2.07 -2.26
N PHE A 145 -4.41 2.88 -1.83
CA PHE A 145 -4.47 4.34 -1.93
C PHE A 145 -4.60 4.81 -3.39
N GLY A 146 -3.80 4.25 -4.29
CA GLY A 146 -3.92 4.54 -5.73
C GLY A 146 -5.30 4.20 -6.30
N GLY A 147 -5.83 3.02 -5.94
CA GLY A 147 -7.19 2.62 -6.29
C GLY A 147 -8.26 3.57 -5.75
N LEU A 148 -8.08 4.07 -4.53
CA LEU A 148 -9.01 4.99 -3.86
C LEU A 148 -9.06 6.35 -4.59
N LEU A 149 -7.91 6.87 -5.02
CA LEU A 149 -7.83 8.09 -5.84
C LEU A 149 -8.45 7.89 -7.22
N MET A 150 -8.18 6.75 -7.89
CA MET A 150 -8.78 6.42 -9.19
C MET A 150 -10.30 6.23 -9.12
N SER A 151 -10.81 5.84 -7.94
CA SER A 151 -12.25 5.76 -7.64
C SER A 151 -12.89 7.14 -7.45
N GLY A 152 -12.11 8.22 -7.39
CA GLY A 152 -12.59 9.58 -7.19
C GLY A 152 -12.64 10.06 -5.74
N ALA A 153 -11.89 9.43 -4.83
CA ALA A 153 -11.72 9.97 -3.48
C ALA A 153 -10.89 11.26 -3.50
N GLY A 154 -11.17 12.16 -2.56
CA GLY A 154 -10.36 13.35 -2.33
C GLY A 154 -8.96 12.99 -1.81
N ILE A 155 -7.95 13.77 -2.19
CA ILE A 155 -6.56 13.52 -1.79
C ILE A 155 -6.39 13.52 -0.27
N GLY A 156 -7.16 14.37 0.44
CA GLY A 156 -7.08 14.50 1.90
C GLY A 156 -7.53 13.24 2.64
N PRO A 157 -8.81 12.82 2.47
CA PRO A 157 -9.30 11.58 3.07
C PRO A 157 -8.50 10.34 2.63
N ALA A 158 -8.05 10.28 1.38
CA ALA A 158 -7.22 9.18 0.91
C ALA A 158 -5.86 9.14 1.63
N LEU A 159 -5.21 10.29 1.86
CA LEU A 159 -3.97 10.36 2.64
C LEU A 159 -4.18 10.03 4.11
N THR A 160 -5.28 10.49 4.71
CA THR A 160 -5.63 10.11 6.08
C THR A 160 -5.79 8.60 6.21
N PHE A 161 -6.46 7.96 5.24
CA PHE A 161 -6.56 6.51 5.18
C PHE A 161 -5.19 5.83 5.02
N LEU A 162 -4.34 6.34 4.12
CA LEU A 162 -2.98 5.84 3.87
C LEU A 162 -2.12 5.84 5.14
N LEU A 163 -2.13 6.94 5.88
CA LEU A 163 -1.31 7.11 7.08
C LEU A 163 -1.84 6.30 8.28
N MET A 164 -3.16 6.20 8.41
CA MET A 164 -3.77 5.58 9.57
C MET A 164 -3.68 4.04 9.55
N ALA A 165 -3.69 3.41 8.38
CA ALA A 165 -3.66 1.95 8.28
C ALA A 165 -2.41 1.30 8.89
N PRO A 166 -1.16 1.74 8.59
CA PRO A 166 0.02 1.20 9.26
C PRO A 166 0.14 1.70 10.71
N ALA A 167 -0.29 2.94 10.99
CA ALA A 167 -0.13 3.55 12.31
C ALA A 167 -0.97 2.87 13.40
N ALA A 168 -2.21 2.50 13.08
CA ALA A 168 -3.20 1.98 14.02
C ALA A 168 -3.79 0.62 13.60
N ASN A 169 -2.98 -0.26 12.98
CA ASN A 169 -3.45 -1.61 12.63
C ASN A 169 -3.91 -2.39 13.88
N ILE A 170 -4.95 -3.22 13.75
CA ILE A 170 -5.56 -3.91 14.90
C ILE A 170 -4.58 -4.83 15.67
N MET A 171 -3.69 -5.52 14.96
CA MET A 171 -2.69 -6.41 15.58
C MET A 171 -1.65 -5.61 16.36
N ALA A 172 -1.21 -4.47 15.82
CA ALA A 172 -0.30 -3.57 16.50
C ALA A 172 -0.95 -2.95 17.75
N LEU A 173 -2.24 -2.61 17.68
CA LEU A 173 -2.99 -2.12 18.85
C LEU A 173 -3.11 -3.21 19.92
N ILE A 174 -3.48 -4.43 19.54
CA ILE A 174 -3.57 -5.57 20.47
C ILE A 174 -2.21 -5.82 21.13
N PHE A 175 -1.12 -5.92 20.35
CA PHE A 175 0.22 -6.13 20.91
C PHE A 175 0.67 -4.97 21.80
N THR A 176 0.37 -3.73 21.44
CA THR A 176 0.69 -2.57 22.29
C THR A 176 -0.07 -2.64 23.61
N ALA A 177 -1.34 -3.07 23.58
CA ALA A 177 -2.17 -3.19 24.76
C ALA A 177 -1.71 -4.32 25.70
N THR A 178 -1.33 -5.47 25.15
CA THR A 178 -0.95 -6.65 25.94
C THR A 178 0.50 -6.61 26.41
N ILE A 179 1.44 -6.10 25.61
CA ILE A 179 2.88 -6.14 25.92
C ILE A 179 3.32 -4.87 26.65
N ILE A 180 2.87 -3.69 26.21
CA ILE A 180 3.37 -2.41 26.73
C ILE A 180 2.43 -1.84 27.78
N SER A 181 1.26 -1.37 27.35
CA SER A 181 0.21 -0.88 28.24
C SER A 181 -1.04 -0.51 27.43
N PRO A 182 -2.25 -0.79 27.93
CA PRO A 182 -3.49 -0.32 27.30
C PRO A 182 -3.58 1.22 27.23
N LYS A 183 -2.93 1.95 28.15
CA LYS A 183 -2.89 3.42 28.10
C LYS A 183 -2.11 3.91 26.87
N ILE A 184 -0.98 3.29 26.58
CA ILE A 184 -0.13 3.64 25.43
C ILE A 184 -0.82 3.28 24.11
N MET A 185 -1.57 2.17 24.07
CA MET A 185 -2.42 1.83 22.93
C MET A 185 -3.43 2.96 22.63
N LEU A 186 -4.10 3.49 23.65
CA LEU A 186 -5.08 4.57 23.47
C LEU A 186 -4.41 5.85 22.97
N PHE A 187 -3.27 6.22 23.54
CA PHE A 187 -2.49 7.37 23.06
C PHE A 187 -2.05 7.17 21.61
N ARG A 188 -1.53 5.99 21.25
CA ARG A 188 -1.14 5.65 19.88
C ARG A 188 -2.30 5.83 18.92
N LEU A 189 -3.48 5.29 19.25
CA LEU A 189 -4.67 5.42 18.41
C LEU A 189 -5.09 6.89 18.23
N ALA A 190 -5.18 7.65 19.33
CA ALA A 190 -5.60 9.04 19.32
C ALA A 190 -4.63 9.94 18.54
N PHE A 191 -3.33 9.86 18.84
CA PHE A 191 -2.31 10.66 18.16
C PHE A 191 -2.18 10.29 16.68
N SER A 192 -2.30 9.00 16.35
CA SER A 192 -2.25 8.56 14.95
C SER A 192 -3.46 9.07 14.16
N LEU A 193 -4.66 9.03 14.76
CA LEU A 193 -5.87 9.55 14.13
C LEU A 193 -5.79 11.07 13.94
N VAL A 194 -5.42 11.82 14.98
CA VAL A 194 -5.27 13.27 14.92
C VAL A 194 -4.20 13.67 13.92
N GLY A 195 -3.03 13.01 13.94
CA GLY A 195 -1.93 13.26 13.02
C GLY A 195 -2.32 12.98 11.56
N ALA A 196 -2.96 11.83 11.29
CA ALA A 196 -3.40 11.46 9.94
C ALA A 196 -4.47 12.41 9.40
N ILE A 197 -5.41 12.85 10.24
CA ILE A 197 -6.42 13.85 9.87
C ILE A 197 -5.76 15.21 9.62
N ALA A 198 -4.86 15.64 10.50
CA ALA A 198 -4.17 16.93 10.36
C ALA A 198 -3.35 16.97 9.08
N ILE A 199 -2.55 15.94 8.79
CA ILE A 199 -1.73 15.86 7.57
C ILE A 199 -2.63 15.82 6.33
N GLY A 200 -3.64 14.93 6.31
CA GLY A 200 -4.57 14.85 5.18
C GLY A 200 -5.29 16.18 4.92
N TYR A 201 -5.75 16.85 5.98
CA TYR A 201 -6.40 18.14 5.89
C TYR A 201 -5.46 19.23 5.36
N LEU A 202 -4.26 19.35 5.92
CA LEU A 202 -3.24 20.31 5.45
C LEU A 202 -2.92 20.09 3.98
N VAL A 203 -2.63 18.85 3.58
CA VAL A 203 -2.29 18.53 2.19
C VAL A 203 -3.44 18.87 1.24
N SER A 204 -4.70 18.56 1.61
CA SER A 204 -5.87 18.92 0.78
C SER A 204 -6.03 20.43 0.54
N ARG A 205 -5.48 21.28 1.42
CA ARG A 205 -5.51 22.74 1.28
C ARG A 205 -4.36 23.30 0.45
N THR A 206 -3.28 22.54 0.29
CA THR A 206 -2.13 22.95 -0.53
C THR A 206 -2.49 23.01 -2.02
N ARG A 207 -1.75 23.83 -2.79
CA ARG A 207 -1.91 23.90 -4.25
C ARG A 207 -1.67 22.54 -4.91
N TRP A 208 -0.63 21.83 -4.47
CA TRP A 208 -0.30 20.50 -4.96
C TRP A 208 -1.44 19.50 -4.71
N GLY A 209 -2.01 19.48 -3.51
CA GLY A 209 -3.13 18.59 -3.19
C GLY A 209 -4.35 18.85 -4.07
N LYS A 210 -4.70 20.12 -4.29
CA LYS A 210 -5.81 20.49 -5.19
C LYS A 210 -5.54 20.09 -6.65
N GLU A 211 -4.31 20.26 -7.12
CA GLU A 211 -3.91 19.84 -8.47
C GLU A 211 -4.06 18.31 -8.65
N GLN A 212 -3.57 17.52 -7.70
CA GLN A 212 -3.76 16.06 -7.72
C GLN A 212 -5.24 15.69 -7.70
N GLU A 213 -6.04 16.32 -6.83
CA GLU A 213 -7.48 16.05 -6.74
C GLU A 213 -8.19 16.36 -8.07
N THR A 214 -7.83 17.45 -8.76
CA THR A 214 -8.38 17.75 -10.10
C THR A 214 -7.93 16.75 -11.17
N LYS A 215 -6.68 16.31 -11.14
CA LYS A 215 -6.13 15.32 -12.08
C LYS A 215 -6.87 13.98 -11.97
N TYR A 216 -7.05 13.49 -10.75
CA TYR A 216 -7.78 12.24 -10.51
C TYR A 216 -9.30 12.42 -10.69
N ALA A 217 -9.88 13.58 -10.40
CA ALA A 217 -11.27 13.89 -10.71
C ALA A 217 -11.56 13.91 -12.22
N GLY A 218 -10.63 14.41 -13.04
CA GLY A 218 -10.73 14.39 -14.51
C GLY A 218 -10.73 12.96 -15.08
N LEU A 219 -9.80 12.12 -14.61
CA LEU A 219 -9.78 10.68 -14.91
C LEU A 219 -11.07 9.97 -14.46
N THR A 220 -11.66 10.46 -13.37
CA THR A 220 -12.88 9.90 -12.80
C THR A 220 -14.10 10.19 -13.68
N ALA A 221 -14.24 11.41 -14.20
CA ALA A 221 -15.38 11.85 -15.00
C ALA A 221 -15.50 11.11 -16.35
N VAL A 222 -14.38 10.94 -17.07
CA VAL A 222 -14.32 10.17 -18.33
C VAL A 222 -14.79 8.73 -18.14
N SER A 223 -14.49 8.16 -16.98
CA SER A 223 -14.79 6.78 -16.62
C SER A 223 -16.22 6.56 -16.08
N VAL A 224 -16.94 7.61 -15.64
CA VAL A 224 -18.39 7.53 -15.32
C VAL A 224 -19.21 7.38 -16.60
N GLU A 225 -18.81 8.06 -17.67
CA GLU A 225 -19.52 8.07 -18.94
C GLU A 225 -19.47 6.69 -19.64
N GLU A 226 -18.45 5.90 -19.33
CA GLU A 226 -18.30 4.51 -19.77
C GLU A 226 -19.01 3.46 -18.87
N ALA A 227 -19.65 3.86 -17.76
CA ALA A 227 -20.12 2.96 -16.69
C ALA A 227 -21.42 2.17 -17.00
N LYS A 228 -21.58 1.65 -18.22
CA LYS A 228 -22.55 0.59 -18.59
C LYS A 228 -21.91 -0.79 -18.79
N PHE A 229 -20.74 -1.05 -18.19
CA PHE A 229 -20.05 -2.34 -18.34
C PHE A 229 -20.67 -3.48 -17.51
N ASN A 230 -20.68 -4.67 -18.10
CA ASN A 230 -21.05 -5.93 -17.43
C ASN A 230 -20.07 -6.31 -16.31
N PHE A 231 -20.49 -7.09 -15.31
CA PHE A 231 -19.66 -7.54 -14.18
C PHE A 231 -18.33 -8.20 -14.60
N SER A 232 -18.35 -8.96 -15.71
CA SER A 232 -17.17 -9.60 -16.29
C SER A 232 -16.15 -8.59 -16.84
N GLU A 233 -16.61 -7.48 -17.41
CA GLU A 233 -15.74 -6.43 -17.94
C GLU A 233 -15.16 -5.58 -16.82
N LYS A 234 -15.96 -5.27 -15.78
CA LYS A 234 -15.47 -4.61 -14.56
C LYS A 234 -14.38 -5.42 -13.87
N SER A 235 -14.56 -6.74 -13.79
CA SER A 235 -13.57 -7.68 -13.21
C SER A 235 -12.25 -7.66 -13.99
N TRP A 236 -12.31 -7.59 -15.32
CA TRP A 236 -11.11 -7.54 -16.14
C TRP A 236 -10.41 -6.17 -16.11
N ASN A 237 -11.18 -5.08 -16.09
CA ASN A 237 -10.64 -3.73 -15.95
C ASN A 237 -9.94 -3.56 -14.60
N ALA A 238 -10.51 -4.12 -13.52
CA ALA A 238 -9.85 -4.17 -12.22
C ALA A 238 -8.45 -4.81 -12.28
N MET A 239 -8.27 -5.91 -13.02
CA MET A 239 -6.94 -6.51 -13.19
C MET A 239 -5.99 -5.69 -14.07
N LYS A 240 -6.50 -5.00 -15.09
CA LYS A 240 -5.67 -4.09 -15.88
C LYS A 240 -5.16 -2.94 -15.00
N GLU A 241 -6.04 -2.37 -14.18
CA GLU A 241 -5.71 -1.31 -13.22
C GLU A 241 -4.71 -1.82 -12.18
N ALA A 242 -4.94 -3.03 -11.64
CA ALA A 242 -3.99 -3.71 -10.76
C ALA A 242 -2.59 -3.87 -11.41
N GLY A 243 -2.53 -4.25 -12.69
CA GLY A 243 -1.28 -4.36 -13.44
C GLY A 243 -0.59 -3.02 -13.69
N ILE A 244 -1.34 -1.94 -13.88
CA ILE A 244 -0.79 -0.57 -13.99
C ILE A 244 -0.21 -0.15 -12.64
N LEU A 245 -0.95 -0.34 -11.55
CA LEU A 245 -0.48 -0.07 -10.19
C LEU A 245 0.78 -0.90 -9.86
N ALA A 246 0.82 -2.17 -10.26
CA ALA A 246 1.97 -3.04 -10.07
C ALA A 246 3.21 -2.52 -10.80
N LYS A 247 3.09 -2.15 -12.07
CA LYS A 247 4.21 -1.58 -12.84
C LYS A 247 4.71 -0.26 -12.26
N LEU A 248 3.82 0.51 -11.63
CA LEU A 248 4.20 1.74 -10.96
C LEU A 248 4.94 1.46 -9.65
N VAL A 249 4.41 0.60 -8.77
CA VAL A 249 4.90 0.42 -7.40
C VAL A 249 6.09 -0.54 -7.31
N LEU A 250 6.09 -1.63 -8.08
CA LEU A 250 7.09 -2.69 -7.99
C LEU A 250 8.56 -2.20 -8.22
N PRO A 251 8.87 -1.28 -9.17
CA PRO A 251 10.24 -0.79 -9.32
C PRO A 251 10.70 0.02 -8.10
N TYR A 252 9.86 0.91 -7.55
CA TYR A 252 10.21 1.67 -6.34
C TYR A 252 10.38 0.76 -5.13
N LEU A 253 9.53 -0.26 -5.00
CA LEU A 253 9.68 -1.28 -3.97
C LEU A 253 11.03 -2.01 -4.10
N GLY A 254 11.43 -2.39 -5.31
CA GLY A 254 12.72 -3.03 -5.57
C GLY A 254 13.91 -2.16 -5.17
N ILE A 255 13.86 -0.86 -5.50
CA ILE A 255 14.90 0.11 -5.11
C ILE A 255 14.95 0.26 -3.57
N GLY A 256 13.78 0.37 -2.91
CA GLY A 256 13.71 0.45 -1.46
C GLY A 256 14.30 -0.78 -0.76
N ILE A 257 13.95 -1.98 -1.25
CA ILE A 257 14.47 -3.25 -0.73
C ILE A 257 15.98 -3.38 -0.99
N PHE A 258 16.47 -2.88 -2.12
CA PHE A 258 17.90 -2.83 -2.40
C PHE A 258 18.63 -1.95 -1.39
N VAL A 259 18.15 -0.71 -1.17
CA VAL A 259 18.78 0.23 -0.25
C VAL A 259 18.73 -0.27 1.21
N ILE A 260 17.58 -0.77 1.67
CA ILE A 260 17.44 -1.26 3.04
C ILE A 260 18.36 -2.46 3.31
N SER A 261 18.61 -3.32 2.32
CA SER A 261 19.53 -4.47 2.49
C SER A 261 20.96 -4.04 2.81
N PHE A 262 21.41 -2.90 2.27
CA PHE A 262 22.71 -2.34 2.60
C PHE A 262 22.72 -1.61 3.94
N ILE A 263 21.63 -0.92 4.28
CA ILE A 263 21.49 -0.28 5.60
C ILE A 263 21.52 -1.35 6.69
N GLU A 264 20.73 -2.42 6.55
CA GLU A 264 20.71 -3.54 7.50
C GLU A 264 22.04 -4.31 7.55
N ARG A 265 22.86 -4.28 6.49
CA ARG A 265 24.20 -4.85 6.54
C ARG A 265 25.21 -3.94 7.25
N TYR A 266 25.16 -2.64 7.03
CA TYR A 266 26.24 -1.72 7.42
C TYR A 266 25.94 -0.83 8.63
N LEU A 267 24.73 -0.87 9.19
CA LEU A 267 24.33 -0.01 10.30
C LEU A 267 24.47 -0.74 11.66
N PRO A 268 25.55 -0.56 12.44
CA PRO A 268 25.72 -1.29 13.69
C PRO A 268 24.74 -0.81 14.76
N THR A 269 24.24 -1.75 15.57
CA THR A 269 23.24 -1.51 16.63
C THR A 269 23.68 -0.44 17.65
N GLN A 270 24.98 -0.33 17.91
CA GLN A 270 25.54 0.69 18.81
C GLN A 270 25.33 2.12 18.32
N LEU A 271 25.36 2.34 17.01
CA LEU A 271 25.09 3.65 16.40
C LEU A 271 23.61 4.00 16.55
N VAL A 272 22.73 3.02 16.38
CA VAL A 272 21.28 3.20 16.54
C VAL A 272 20.92 3.52 17.99
N VAL A 273 21.46 2.77 18.95
CA VAL A 273 21.15 3.00 20.37
C VAL A 273 21.68 4.36 20.85
N ASN A 274 22.85 4.79 20.38
CA ASN A 274 23.44 6.06 20.83
C ASN A 274 22.85 7.31 20.14
N TYR A 275 22.53 7.24 18.85
CA TYR A 275 22.07 8.40 18.08
C TYR A 275 20.56 8.44 17.81
N LEU A 276 19.88 7.27 17.79
CA LEU A 276 18.46 7.16 17.49
C LEU A 276 17.60 6.87 18.74
N SER A 277 18.16 6.98 19.96
CA SER A 277 17.41 6.94 21.21
C SER A 277 17.01 8.33 21.71
N GLY A 278 15.95 8.39 22.53
CA GLY A 278 15.45 9.65 23.10
C GLY A 278 14.72 10.56 22.11
N THR A 279 14.43 11.79 22.52
CA THR A 279 13.67 12.77 21.72
C THR A 279 14.43 13.25 20.49
N THR A 280 15.76 13.42 20.59
CA THR A 280 16.63 13.77 19.47
C THR A 280 16.66 12.65 18.43
N GLY A 281 16.66 11.38 18.87
CA GLY A 281 16.57 10.22 17.99
C GLY A 281 15.25 10.17 17.22
N VAL A 282 14.13 10.51 17.87
CA VAL A 282 12.82 10.62 17.20
C VAL A 282 12.84 11.73 16.14
N ALA A 283 13.43 12.88 16.44
CA ALA A 283 13.54 13.99 15.48
C ALA A 283 14.42 13.62 14.28
N LEU A 284 15.60 13.02 14.51
CA LEU A 284 16.49 12.53 13.46
C LEU A 284 15.81 11.45 12.60
N GLY A 285 15.14 10.50 13.25
CA GLY A 285 14.37 9.46 12.58
C GLY A 285 13.25 10.03 11.70
N ALA A 286 12.57 11.09 12.14
CA ALA A 286 11.58 11.79 11.32
C ALA A 286 12.22 12.49 10.11
N VAL A 287 13.35 13.18 10.30
CA VAL A 287 14.05 13.89 9.20
C VAL A 287 14.58 12.92 8.15
N ILE A 288 15.12 11.78 8.57
CA ILE A 288 15.64 10.74 7.65
C ILE A 288 14.48 9.95 7.03
N GLY A 289 13.44 9.66 7.81
CA GLY A 289 12.30 8.85 7.39
C GLY A 289 11.35 9.57 6.43
N VAL A 290 11.08 10.87 6.63
CA VAL A 290 10.13 11.62 5.78
C VAL A 290 10.48 11.54 4.28
N PRO A 291 11.74 11.78 3.85
CA PRO A 291 12.15 11.61 2.45
C PRO A 291 11.98 10.20 1.91
N THR A 292 12.02 9.16 2.77
CA THR A 292 11.82 7.77 2.33
C THR A 292 10.35 7.43 2.09
N TYR A 293 9.41 8.24 2.59
CA TYR A 293 7.98 8.09 2.37
C TYR A 293 7.40 9.00 1.26
N THR A 294 8.20 9.95 0.75
CA THR A 294 7.81 10.90 -0.33
C THR A 294 8.47 10.56 -1.64
#